data_AF-A0A257JEM6-F1
#
_entry.id   AF-A0A257JEM6-F1
#
_cell.length_a   1.000
_cell.length_b   1.000
_cell.length_c   1.000
_cell.angle_alpha   90.00
_cell.angle_beta   90.00
_cell.angle_gamma   90.00
#
_symmetry.space_group_name_H-M   'P 1'
#
loop_
_entity.id
_entity.type
_entity.pdbx_description
1 polymer ?
#
loop_
_entity_poly.entity_id
_entity_poly.type
_entity_poly.pdbx_seq_one_letter_code
_entity_poly.pdbx_strand_id
1 'polypeptide(L)'
;MSLTGNWVSAEQAAAWGFVNRVVAPDALLDSARALATDMLGTIPEMLTRYKAVINDGFNLAYGEGMTLERNRAREFNRAVSSDAVEQRREAVRQRNRETS
;
A
#
# COMPACT_ATOMS: atom_id res chain seq x y z
N MET A 1 -1.58 1.23 -10.80
CA MET A 1 -0.58 0.25 -11.31
C MET A 1 0.66 0.99 -11.83
N SER A 2 1.88 0.52 -11.54
CA SER A 2 3.10 1.34 -11.61
C SER A 2 3.44 1.95 -12.97
N LEU A 3 3.14 1.27 -14.07
CA LEU A 3 3.45 1.77 -15.42
C LEU A 3 2.38 2.71 -15.99
N THR A 4 1.10 2.43 -15.70
CA THR A 4 -0.02 3.19 -16.26
C THR A 4 -0.47 4.35 -15.39
N GLY A 5 -0.14 4.32 -14.09
CA GLY A 5 -0.64 5.29 -13.12
C GLY A 5 -2.16 5.25 -12.95
N ASN A 6 -2.83 4.20 -13.42
CA ASN A 6 -4.29 4.12 -13.37
C ASN A 6 -4.79 4.02 -11.94
N TRP A 7 -5.97 4.59 -11.72
CA TRP A 7 -6.69 4.51 -10.47
C TRP A 7 -7.12 3.07 -10.14
N VAL A 8 -7.20 2.77 -8.84
CA VAL A 8 -7.64 1.47 -8.32
C VAL A 8 -8.74 1.77 -7.31
N SER A 9 -9.93 1.22 -7.52
CA SER A 9 -11.05 1.39 -6.59
C SER A 9 -10.82 0.65 -5.28
N ALA A 10 -11.57 0.98 -4.23
CA ALA A 10 -11.48 0.28 -2.97
C ALA A 10 -11.85 -1.20 -3.13
N GLU A 11 -12.90 -1.49 -3.89
CA GLU A 11 -13.38 -2.83 -4.21
C GLU A 11 -12.33 -3.61 -5.00
N GLN A 12 -11.71 -2.96 -5.99
CA GLN A 12 -10.64 -3.57 -6.77
C GLN A 12 -9.40 -3.85 -5.93
N ALA A 13 -9.05 -2.93 -5.04
CA ALA A 13 -7.94 -3.09 -4.10
C ALA A 13 -8.20 -4.26 -3.14
N ALA A 14 -9.43 -4.47 -2.70
CA ALA A 14 -9.79 -5.63 -1.88
C ALA A 14 -9.74 -6.93 -2.68
N ALA A 15 -10.29 -6.94 -3.90
CA ALA A 15 -10.27 -8.12 -4.77
C ALA A 15 -8.83 -8.56 -5.15
N TRP A 16 -7.90 -7.60 -5.25
CA TRP A 16 -6.48 -7.87 -5.52
C TRP A 16 -5.65 -8.12 -4.26
N GLY A 17 -6.22 -7.94 -3.06
CA GLY A 17 -5.53 -8.16 -1.79
C GLY A 17 -4.60 -7.02 -1.36
N PHE A 18 -4.69 -5.82 -1.96
CA PHE A 18 -3.99 -4.63 -1.45
C PHE A 18 -4.54 -4.16 -0.11
N VAL A 19 -5.86 -4.29 0.07
CA VAL A 19 -6.52 -4.14 1.36
C VAL A 19 -7.25 -5.43 1.67
N ASN A 20 -7.41 -5.72 2.95
CA ASN A 20 -8.10 -6.94 3.38
C ASN A 20 -9.63 -6.81 3.28
N ARG A 21 -10.18 -5.60 3.45
CA ARG A 21 -11.63 -5.33 3.57
C ARG A 21 -11.92 -3.89 3.14
N VAL A 22 -13.11 -3.66 2.57
CA VAL A 22 -13.69 -2.32 2.38
C VAL A 22 -14.94 -2.23 3.25
N VAL A 23 -15.07 -1.14 4.00
CA VAL A 23 -16.20 -0.90 4.90
C VAL A 23 -16.69 0.53 4.73
N ALA A 24 -17.91 0.81 5.18
CA ALA A 24 -18.43 2.17 5.22
C ALA A 24 -17.55 3.06 6.13
N PRO A 25 -17.41 4.37 5.83
CA PRO A 25 -16.51 5.26 6.58
C PRO A 25 -16.77 5.32 8.09
N ASP A 26 -18.04 5.29 8.48
CA ASP A 26 -18.50 5.29 9.87
C ASP A 26 -18.21 3.97 10.59
N ALA A 27 -18.14 2.85 9.86
CA ALA A 27 -17.83 1.53 10.41
C ALA A 27 -16.32 1.23 10.50
N LEU A 28 -15.44 2.14 10.06
CA LEU A 28 -14.00 1.88 9.95
C LEU A 28 -13.35 1.54 11.30
N LEU A 29 -13.57 2.39 12.30
CA LEU A 29 -12.94 2.21 13.62
C LEU A 29 -13.47 0.97 14.33
N ASP A 30 -14.77 0.70 14.23
CA ASP A 30 -15.40 -0.47 14.84
C ASP A 30 -14.90 -1.76 14.20
N SER A 31 -14.80 -1.79 12.87
CA SER A 31 -14.26 -2.94 12.14
C SER A 31 -12.78 -3.21 12.46
N ALA A 32 -11.97 -2.15 12.59
CA ALA A 32 -10.56 -2.27 12.96
C ALA A 32 -10.37 -2.76 14.40
N ARG A 33 -11.19 -2.24 15.33
CA ARG A 33 -11.18 -2.67 16.74
C ARG A 33 -11.61 -4.13 16.88
N ALA A 34 -12.67 -4.55 16.19
CA ALA A 34 -13.11 -5.94 16.18
C ALA A 34 -11.99 -6.89 15.73
N LEU A 35 -11.30 -6.57 14.63
CA LEU A 35 -10.14 -7.35 14.18
C LEU A 35 -9.01 -7.38 15.21
N ALA A 36 -8.72 -6.26 15.88
CA ALA A 36 -7.72 -6.23 16.93
C ALA A 36 -8.13 -7.11 18.13
N THR A 37 -9.40 -7.09 18.52
CA THR A 37 -9.94 -7.97 19.56
C THR A 37 -9.83 -9.44 19.17
N ASP A 38 -10.13 -9.80 17.92
CA ASP A 38 -9.95 -11.18 17.42
C ASP A 38 -8.49 -11.62 17.54
N MET A 39 -7.53 -10.76 17.20
CA MET A 39 -6.11 -11.04 17.39
C MET A 39 -5.78 -11.25 18.87
N LEU A 40 -6.27 -10.39 19.76
CA LEU A 40 -6.04 -10.50 21.21
C LEU A 40 -6.63 -11.78 21.82
N GLY A 41 -7.60 -12.42 21.18
CA GLY A 41 -8.12 -13.73 21.57
C GLY A 41 -7.17 -14.91 21.31
N THR A 42 -6.04 -14.67 20.62
CA THR A 42 -5.01 -15.68 20.33
C THR A 42 -3.85 -15.64 21.35
N ILE A 43 -2.89 -16.57 21.25
CA ILE A 43 -1.69 -16.58 22.11
C ILE A 43 -0.80 -15.38 21.73
N PRO A 44 -0.61 -14.36 22.61
CA PRO A 44 0.05 -13.10 22.22
C PRO A 44 1.49 -13.27 21.73
N GLU A 45 2.23 -14.21 22.33
CA GLU A 45 3.60 -14.52 21.92
C GLU A 45 3.65 -15.11 20.50
N MET A 46 2.66 -15.93 20.14
CA MET A 46 2.57 -16.52 18.80
C MET A 46 2.30 -15.47 17.73
N LEU A 47 1.47 -14.46 18.00
CA LEU A 47 1.23 -13.36 17.05
C LEU A 47 2.54 -12.66 16.67
N THR A 48 3.35 -12.31 17.66
CA THR A 48 4.63 -11.62 17.43
C THR A 48 5.59 -12.51 16.65
N ARG A 49 5.69 -13.80 17.02
CA ARG A 49 6.54 -14.78 16.33
C ARG A 49 6.09 -15.00 14.88
N TYR A 50 4.80 -15.18 14.62
CA TYR A 50 4.28 -15.35 13.26
C TYR A 50 4.50 -14.09 12.40
N LYS A 51 4.25 -12.91 12.95
CA LYS A 51 4.51 -11.65 12.24
C LYS A 51 5.98 -11.50 11.88
N ALA A 52 6.89 -11.90 12.78
CA ALA A 52 8.32 -11.89 12.50
C ALA A 52 8.67 -12.84 11.34
N VAL A 53 8.20 -14.09 11.36
CA VAL A 53 8.42 -15.05 10.26
C VAL A 53 7.92 -14.53 8.91
N ILE A 54 6.73 -13.92 8.88
CA ILE A 54 6.18 -13.31 7.67
C ILE A 54 7.10 -12.18 7.18
N ASN A 55 7.43 -11.23 8.07
CA ASN A 55 8.26 -10.09 7.72
C ASN A 55 9.67 -10.49 7.26
N ASP A 56 10.30 -11.43 7.96
CA ASP A 56 11.66 -11.89 7.67
C ASP A 56 11.69 -12.66 6.34
N GLY A 57 10.69 -13.52 6.10
CA GLY A 57 10.52 -14.22 4.83
C GLY A 57 10.30 -13.27 3.66
N PHE A 58 9.48 -12.23 3.85
CA PHE A 58 9.36 -11.15 2.87
C PHE A 58 10.69 -10.44 2.68
N ASN A 59 11.42 -10.09 3.73
CA ASN A 59 12.65 -9.30 3.70
C ASN A 59 13.90 -9.99 3.15
N LEU A 60 13.82 -11.22 2.63
CA LEU A 60 14.94 -11.90 1.96
C LEU A 60 15.39 -11.12 0.70
N ALA A 61 15.36 -11.71 -0.50
CA ALA A 61 15.80 -10.98 -1.70
C ALA A 61 15.00 -9.67 -1.96
N TYR A 62 13.76 -9.58 -1.47
CA TYR A 62 12.94 -8.37 -1.58
C TYR A 62 13.51 -7.17 -0.79
N GLY A 63 14.16 -7.40 0.36
CA GLY A 63 14.72 -6.32 1.17
C GLY A 63 15.85 -5.58 0.44
N GLU A 64 16.67 -6.32 -0.30
CA GLU A 64 17.69 -5.77 -1.20
C GLU A 64 17.06 -5.03 -2.38
N GLY A 65 16.02 -5.60 -3.00
CA GLY A 65 15.24 -4.96 -4.06
C GLY A 65 14.67 -3.60 -3.63
N MET A 66 14.08 -3.53 -2.44
CA MET A 66 13.57 -2.30 -1.84
C MET A 66 14.67 -1.24 -1.62
N THR A 67 15.89 -1.69 -1.29
CA THR A 67 17.03 -0.78 -1.15
C THR A 67 17.48 -0.23 -2.49
N LEU A 68 17.55 -1.07 -3.53
CA LEU A 68 17.83 -0.65 -4.90
C LEU A 68 16.79 0.36 -5.41
N GLU A 69 15.49 0.07 -5.24
CA GLU A 69 14.40 0.97 -5.65
C GLU A 69 14.50 2.33 -4.97
N ARG A 70 14.72 2.33 -3.66
CA ARG A 70 14.88 3.56 -2.87
C ARG A 70 16.05 4.41 -3.36
N ASN A 71 17.18 3.78 -3.68
CA ASN A 71 18.37 4.48 -4.16
C ASN A 71 18.11 5.12 -5.54
N ARG A 72 17.53 4.36 -6.48
CA ARG A 72 17.14 4.88 -7.80
C ARG A 72 16.11 5.99 -7.72
N ALA A 73 15.10 5.84 -6.86
CA ALA A 73 14.07 6.86 -6.65
C ALA A 73 14.66 8.15 -6.07
N ARG A 74 15.59 8.05 -5.10
CA ARG A 74 16.28 9.22 -4.53
C ARG A 74 17.12 9.95 -5.56
N GLU A 75 17.88 9.22 -6.38
CA GLU A 75 18.69 9.81 -7.45
C GLU A 75 17.81 10.54 -8.47
N PHE A 76 16.76 9.90 -8.96
CA PHE A 76 15.83 10.51 -9.91
C PHE A 76 15.11 11.73 -9.32
N ASN A 77 14.56 11.62 -8.11
CA ASN A 77 13.79 12.70 -7.49
C ASN A 77 14.62 13.96 -7.22
N ARG A 78 15.95 13.84 -7.01
CA ARG A 78 16.84 15.01 -6.87
C ARG A 78 16.91 15.87 -8.13
N ALA A 79 16.68 15.28 -9.29
CA ALA A 79 16.73 15.95 -10.59
C ALA A 79 15.36 16.50 -11.04
N VAL A 80 14.30 16.32 -10.27
CA VAL A 80 12.92 16.68 -10.66
C VAL A 80 12.43 17.86 -9.83
N SER A 81 11.92 18.91 -10.48
CA SER A 81 11.29 20.05 -9.83
C SER A 81 9.86 19.74 -9.36
N SER A 82 9.41 20.41 -8.30
CA SER A 82 8.04 20.29 -7.76
C SER A 82 6.97 20.54 -8.82
N ASP A 83 7.18 21.54 -9.67
CA ASP A 83 6.19 21.97 -10.67
C ASP A 83 5.99 20.92 -11.75
N ALA A 84 7.07 20.22 -12.14
CA ALA A 84 7.01 19.12 -13.09
C ALA A 84 6.27 17.90 -12.51
N VAL A 85 6.33 17.69 -11.19
CA VAL A 85 5.57 16.60 -10.52
C VAL A 85 4.08 16.91 -10.51
N GLU A 86 3.70 18.16 -10.23
CA GLU A 86 2.28 18.53 -10.13
C GLU A 86 1.57 18.49 -11.48
N GLN A 87 2.20 18.99 -12.55
CA GLN A 87 1.66 18.85 -13.91
C GLN A 87 1.42 17.39 -14.31
N ARG A 88 2.36 16.49 -13.96
CA ARG A 88 2.21 15.05 -14.23
C ARG A 88 1.06 14.43 -13.45
N ARG A 89 0.84 14.86 -12.19
CA ARG A 89 -0.28 14.37 -11.36
C ARG A 89 -1.64 14.76 -11.92
N GLU A 90 -1.79 16.01 -12.36
CA GLU A 90 -3.06 16.48 -12.94
C GLU A 90 -3.42 15.73 -14.23
N ALA A 91 -2.45 15.49 -15.12
CA ALA A 91 -2.69 14.72 -16.35
C ALA A 91 -3.17 13.28 -16.06
N VAL A 92 -2.62 12.64 -15.02
CA VAL A 92 -3.06 11.30 -14.59
C VAL A 92 -4.47 11.35 -14.01
N ARG A 93 -4.80 12.37 -13.21
CA ARG A 93 -6.16 12.56 -12.66
C ARG A 93 -7.21 12.81 -13.73
N GLN A 94 -6.89 13.58 -14.77
CA GLN A 94 -7.80 13.84 -15.89
C GLN A 94 -8.09 12.55 -16.67
N ARG A 95 -7.04 11.82 -17.09
CA ARG A 95 -7.22 10.53 -17.79
C ARG A 95 -8.05 9.52 -17.00
N ASN A 96 -7.81 9.41 -15.68
CA ASN A 96 -8.58 8.52 -14.82
C ASN A 96 -10.07 8.92 -14.71
N ARG A 97 -10.42 10.20 -14.86
CA ARG A 97 -11.81 10.68 -14.88
C ARG A 97 -12.53 10.38 -16.20
N GLU A 98 -11.80 10.29 -17.31
CA GLU A 98 -12.35 9.97 -18.63
C GLU A 98 -12.59 8.48 -18.86
N THR A 99 -11.93 7.62 -18.06
CA THR A 99 -11.98 6.15 -18.21
C THR A 99 -12.89 5.48 -17.17
N SER A 100 -13.44 6.23 -16.22
CA SER A 100 -14.34 5.76 -15.15
C SER A 100 -15.79 6.09 -15.45
#